data_AF-A0A411YDD8-F1
#
_entry.id   AF-A0A411YDD8-F1
#
_cell.length_a   1.000
_cell.length_b   1.000
_cell.length_c   1.000
_cell.angle_alpha   90.00
_cell.angle_beta   90.00
_cell.angle_gamma   90.00
#
_symmetry.space_group_name_H-M   'P 1'
#
loop_
_entity.id
_entity.type
_entity.pdbx_description
1 polymer ?
#
loop_
_entity_poly.entity_id
_entity_poly.type
_entity_poly.pdbx_seq_one_letter_code
_entity_poly.pdbx_strand_id
1 'polypeptide(L)'
;MSMLVVGFLLLIVVPVLLSYLVAGAARSAHRMHWLSMDEELSIEPETGYKTAQVLVARSGFHGMLSGVTEGSAYEADATATCKRSDCDPPGLDCVCGFYSFKSRAEAERMLGQRIGYYGTRPTAFLTVELDGSVLEYERGYRAERQNVVGVEILDGCDLCERFGVSRDATTLAASETFIPRRFSGMGRPTVHVPDGYLPVRPVCDDHVPNDETAIRLDSAELGFLLNAKVTWRSPPDAKSPVA
;
A
#
# COMPACT_ATOMS: atom_id res chain seq x y z
N MET A 1 -17.89 50.68 26.39
CA MET A 1 -17.77 49.22 26.20
C MET A 1 -17.40 48.63 27.55
N SER A 2 -18.40 48.10 28.26
CA SER A 2 -18.32 47.84 29.71
C SER A 2 -17.34 46.71 30.04
N MET A 3 -16.64 46.80 31.18
CA MET A 3 -15.66 45.79 31.66
C MET A 3 -16.23 44.36 31.67
N LEU A 4 -17.55 44.20 31.78
CA LEU A 4 -18.28 42.94 31.65
C LEU A 4 -18.10 42.24 30.29
N VAL A 5 -18.05 42.99 29.19
CA VAL A 5 -17.91 42.43 27.83
C VAL A 5 -16.48 41.93 27.61
N VAL A 6 -15.49 42.64 28.16
CA VAL A 6 -14.07 42.26 28.08
C VAL A 6 -13.81 41.01 28.93
N GLY A 7 -14.39 40.93 30.13
CA GLY A 7 -14.29 39.75 30.99
C GLY A 7 -14.90 38.50 30.36
N PHE A 8 -16.04 38.62 29.69
CA PHE A 8 -16.70 37.49 29.03
C PHE A 8 -15.94 37.02 27.77
N LEU A 9 -15.38 37.95 27.00
CA LEU A 9 -14.50 37.62 25.86
C LEU A 9 -13.24 36.88 26.33
N LEU A 10 -12.60 37.30 27.41
CA LEU A 10 -11.42 36.62 27.95
C LEU A 10 -11.76 35.20 28.46
N LEU A 11 -12.92 35.01 29.10
CA LEU A 11 -13.36 33.71 29.59
C LEU A 11 -13.65 32.68 28.49
N ILE A 12 -13.93 33.11 27.26
CA ILE A 12 -14.20 32.20 26.14
C ILE A 12 -12.97 32.06 25.24
N VAL A 13 -12.34 33.18 24.89
CA VAL A 13 -11.25 33.21 23.91
C VAL A 13 -9.99 32.54 24.45
N VAL A 14 -9.64 32.76 25.72
CA VAL A 14 -8.44 32.19 26.33
C VAL A 14 -8.50 30.65 26.41
N PRO A 15 -9.56 30.01 26.94
CA PRO A 15 -9.62 28.55 26.95
C PRO A 15 -9.73 27.94 25.56
N VAL A 16 -10.39 28.60 24.59
CA VAL A 16 -10.42 28.11 23.20
C VAL A 16 -9.02 28.17 22.58
N LEU A 17 -8.31 29.28 22.71
CA LEU A 17 -6.91 29.38 22.25
C LEU A 17 -6.01 28.37 22.96
N LEU A 18 -6.16 28.19 24.26
CA LEU A 18 -5.41 27.20 25.03
C LEU A 18 -5.72 25.78 24.55
N SER A 19 -6.99 25.48 24.23
CA SER A 19 -7.40 24.20 23.64
C SER A 19 -6.76 23.96 22.27
N TYR A 20 -6.72 25.00 21.43
CA TYR A 20 -6.07 24.94 20.12
C TYR A 20 -4.55 24.77 20.23
N LEU A 21 -3.92 25.44 21.19
CA LEU A 21 -2.48 25.33 21.46
C LEU A 21 -2.12 23.97 22.06
N VAL A 22 -2.92 23.44 22.99
CA VAL A 22 -2.72 22.10 23.57
C VAL A 22 -2.99 21.02 22.53
N ALA A 23 -4.02 21.15 21.69
CA ALA A 23 -4.26 20.23 20.56
C ALA A 23 -3.19 20.36 19.47
N GLY A 24 -2.61 21.55 19.26
CA GLY A 24 -1.47 21.78 18.39
C GLY A 24 -0.19 21.13 18.95
N ALA A 25 0.08 21.32 20.23
CA ALA A 25 1.21 20.73 20.95
C ALA A 25 1.10 19.21 21.05
N ALA A 26 -0.09 18.66 21.27
CA ALA A 26 -0.32 17.20 21.27
C ALA A 26 -0.12 16.60 19.87
N ARG A 27 -0.58 17.28 18.81
CA ARG A 27 -0.30 16.88 17.41
C ARG A 27 1.19 16.97 17.06
N SER A 28 1.91 17.92 17.65
CA SER A 28 3.36 18.06 17.49
C SER A 28 4.16 17.07 18.35
N ALA A 29 3.68 16.70 19.53
CA ALA A 29 4.32 15.76 20.43
C ALA A 29 4.13 14.30 19.98
N HIS A 30 2.98 13.95 19.40
CA HIS A 30 2.79 12.67 18.71
C HIS A 30 3.65 12.54 17.43
N ARG A 31 4.23 13.65 16.99
CA ARG A 31 5.16 13.76 15.86
C ARG A 31 6.62 13.65 16.27
N MET A 32 6.95 13.40 17.54
CA MET A 32 8.33 13.43 18.04
C MET A 32 8.67 12.24 18.93
N HIS A 33 8.30 11.03 18.51
CA HIS A 33 9.08 9.85 18.90
C HIS A 33 9.75 9.30 17.66
N TRP A 34 10.72 10.08 17.16
CA TRP A 34 11.66 9.60 16.17
C TRP A 34 12.76 8.87 16.93
N LEU A 35 12.75 7.55 16.87
CA LEU A 35 14.03 6.85 16.87
C LEU A 35 14.60 7.09 15.49
N SER A 36 15.44 8.12 15.34
CA SER A 36 16.52 7.98 14.37
C SER A 36 17.32 6.81 14.91
N MET A 37 17.10 5.62 14.34
CA MET A 37 18.02 4.52 14.61
C MET A 37 19.38 5.07 14.19
N ASP A 38 20.33 5.11 15.13
CA ASP A 38 21.71 5.43 14.79
C ASP A 38 22.09 4.56 13.59
N GLU A 39 22.67 5.19 12.57
CA GLU A 39 23.13 4.59 11.32
C GLU A 39 24.05 3.36 11.55
N GLU A 40 24.48 3.16 12.81
CA GLU A 40 25.41 2.15 13.28
C GLU A 40 24.80 0.97 14.08
N LEU A 41 23.47 0.86 14.30
CA LEU A 41 22.95 -0.12 15.30
C LEU A 41 21.78 -1.05 14.89
N SER A 42 21.40 -1.16 13.63
CA SER A 42 20.69 -2.36 13.16
C SER A 42 21.28 -2.88 11.87
N ILE A 43 22.01 -3.99 11.98
CA ILE A 43 22.50 -4.75 10.83
C ILE A 43 21.34 -5.56 10.21
N GLU A 44 20.28 -5.81 11.00
CA GLU A 44 19.12 -6.58 10.57
C GLU A 44 18.04 -5.65 10.00
N PRO A 45 17.48 -5.97 8.81
CA PRO A 45 16.41 -5.18 8.22
C PRO A 45 15.11 -5.28 9.03
N GLU A 46 14.34 -4.19 9.04
CA GLU A 46 13.03 -4.17 9.69
C GLU A 46 12.00 -4.91 8.83
N THR A 47 11.31 -5.89 9.42
CA THR A 47 10.24 -6.60 8.71
C THR A 47 8.95 -5.79 8.74
N GLY A 48 8.34 -5.64 7.57
CA GLY A 48 7.08 -4.93 7.37
C GLY A 48 6.08 -5.70 6.51
N TYR A 49 4.84 -5.24 6.55
CA TYR A 49 3.73 -5.83 5.80
C TYR A 49 2.93 -4.78 5.03
N LYS A 50 2.58 -5.07 3.78
CA LYS A 50 1.74 -4.14 2.99
C LYS A 50 0.94 -4.86 1.91
N THR A 51 0.15 -4.11 1.17
CA THR A 51 -0.67 -4.62 0.08
C THR A 51 -0.30 -3.90 -1.21
N ALA A 52 -0.34 -4.61 -2.32
CA ALA A 52 0.04 -4.06 -3.62
C ALA A 52 -0.82 -4.62 -4.75
N GLN A 53 -0.77 -3.92 -5.88
CA GLN A 53 -1.06 -4.52 -7.18
C GLN A 53 0.22 -5.11 -7.74
N VAL A 54 0.05 -6.22 -8.44
CA VAL A 54 1.11 -6.88 -9.21
C VAL A 54 0.95 -6.49 -10.66
N LEU A 55 2.05 -6.10 -11.29
CA LEU A 55 2.14 -5.69 -12.68
C LEU A 55 3.20 -6.53 -13.38
N VAL A 56 3.00 -6.85 -14.66
CA VAL A 56 4.02 -7.47 -15.50
C VAL A 56 4.16 -6.70 -16.80
N ALA A 57 5.38 -6.58 -17.30
CA ALA A 57 5.64 -5.97 -18.59
C ALA A 57 4.99 -6.79 -19.71
N ARG A 58 4.48 -6.12 -20.75
CA ARG A 58 3.95 -6.76 -21.96
C ARG A 58 4.97 -7.63 -22.67
N SER A 59 6.25 -7.35 -22.47
CA SER A 59 7.34 -8.17 -22.97
C SER A 59 7.42 -9.55 -22.29
N GLY A 60 6.81 -9.70 -21.10
CA GLY A 60 6.85 -10.93 -20.31
C GLY A 60 8.15 -11.16 -19.56
N PHE A 61 9.05 -10.17 -19.49
CA PHE A 61 10.39 -10.33 -18.91
C PHE A 61 10.63 -9.55 -17.61
N HIS A 62 9.65 -8.79 -17.13
CA HIS A 62 9.81 -7.96 -15.94
C HIS A 62 8.51 -7.83 -15.16
N GLY A 63 8.59 -7.85 -13.82
CA GLY A 63 7.48 -7.63 -12.91
C GLY A 63 7.69 -6.39 -12.05
N MET A 64 6.60 -5.71 -11.73
CA MET A 64 6.59 -4.58 -10.81
C MET A 64 5.45 -4.69 -9.81
N LEU A 65 5.57 -3.94 -8.73
CA LEU A 65 4.55 -3.78 -7.71
C LEU A 65 4.10 -2.33 -7.68
N SER A 66 2.84 -2.10 -7.34
CA SER A 66 2.34 -0.75 -7.13
C SER A 66 1.53 -0.65 -5.85
N GLY A 67 1.78 0.40 -5.08
CA GLY A 67 0.96 0.74 -3.91
C GLY A 67 -0.50 0.99 -4.29
N VAL A 68 -1.38 0.82 -3.31
CA VAL A 68 -2.85 0.92 -3.47
C VAL A 68 -3.46 2.24 -2.99
N THR A 69 -2.68 3.12 -2.38
CA THR A 69 -3.11 4.47 -1.93
C THR A 69 -2.63 5.56 -2.85
N GLU A 70 -1.32 5.59 -3.06
CA GLU A 70 -0.59 6.64 -3.73
C GLU A 70 0.84 6.11 -3.90
N GLY A 71 1.38 6.16 -5.12
CA GLY A 71 2.71 5.62 -5.41
C GLY A 71 2.92 5.36 -6.90
N SER A 72 4.18 5.40 -7.32
CA SER A 72 4.60 4.86 -8.61
C SER A 72 4.73 3.33 -8.50
N ALA A 73 4.76 2.67 -9.65
CA ALA A 73 5.26 1.30 -9.70
C ALA A 73 6.72 1.27 -9.22
N TYR A 74 7.10 0.19 -8.54
CA TYR A 74 8.43 -0.07 -8.01
C TYR A 74 8.79 -1.54 -8.18
N GLU A 75 10.08 -1.83 -8.21
CA GLU A 75 10.62 -3.20 -8.22
C GLU A 75 10.57 -3.80 -6.79
N ALA A 76 10.72 -5.12 -6.68
CA ALA A 76 10.71 -5.79 -5.37
C ALA A 76 11.84 -5.29 -4.47
N ASP A 77 13.05 -5.24 -5.01
CA ASP A 77 14.21 -4.57 -4.43
C ASP A 77 14.30 -3.17 -5.05
N ALA A 78 14.14 -2.13 -4.22
CA ALA A 78 14.09 -0.77 -4.72
C ALA A 78 14.54 0.24 -3.67
N THR A 79 15.11 1.35 -4.18
CA THR A 79 15.37 2.57 -3.41
C THR A 79 14.30 3.61 -3.72
N ALA A 80 13.81 4.28 -2.68
CA ALA A 80 12.77 5.28 -2.79
C ALA A 80 13.31 6.53 -3.47
N THR A 81 12.43 7.22 -4.18
CA THR A 81 12.74 8.51 -4.81
C THR A 81 11.73 9.55 -4.36
N CYS A 82 12.16 10.81 -4.28
CA CYS A 82 11.27 11.94 -4.04
C CYS A 82 11.11 12.77 -5.32
N LYS A 83 9.90 13.27 -5.57
CA LYS A 83 9.66 14.26 -6.64
C LYS A 83 10.25 15.63 -6.30
N ARG A 84 10.52 15.89 -5.02
CA ARG A 84 11.19 17.09 -4.55
C ARG A 84 12.70 16.85 -4.62
N SER A 85 13.42 17.70 -5.34
CA SER A 85 14.87 17.57 -5.57
C SER A 85 15.72 17.79 -4.31
N ASP A 86 15.13 18.38 -3.26
CA ASP A 86 15.78 18.75 -2.01
C ASP A 86 15.44 17.79 -0.85
N CYS A 87 14.88 16.61 -1.15
CA CYS A 87 14.36 15.70 -0.14
C CYS A 87 14.94 14.31 -0.32
N ASP A 88 15.78 13.91 0.64
CA ASP A 88 16.24 12.53 0.78
C ASP A 88 15.11 11.66 1.34
N PRO A 89 14.69 10.61 0.62
CA PRO A 89 13.70 9.67 1.14
C PRO A 89 14.28 8.80 2.26
N PRO A 90 13.52 8.53 3.33
CA PRO A 90 12.22 9.08 3.67
C PRO A 90 12.33 10.46 4.33
N GLY A 91 11.73 11.49 3.73
CA GLY A 91 11.73 12.82 4.32
C GLY A 91 10.75 12.93 5.50
N LEU A 92 11.20 13.54 6.60
CA LEU A 92 10.43 13.75 7.83
C LEU A 92 9.10 14.51 7.59
N ASP A 93 9.14 15.51 6.71
CA ASP A 93 7.99 16.35 6.31
C ASP A 93 7.50 16.04 4.89
N CYS A 94 7.86 14.87 4.35
CA CYS A 94 7.40 14.40 3.06
C CYS A 94 6.60 13.10 3.22
N VAL A 95 6.02 12.60 2.13
CA VAL A 95 5.35 11.29 2.05
C VAL A 95 6.17 10.27 1.24
N CYS A 96 7.39 10.63 0.81
CA CYS A 96 8.28 9.75 0.05
C CYS A 96 8.81 8.57 0.90
N GLY A 97 9.40 7.55 0.28
CA GLY A 97 9.81 6.34 1.00
C GLY A 97 8.76 5.24 0.95
N PHE A 98 9.20 4.03 1.24
CA PHE A 98 8.34 2.86 1.23
C PHE A 98 7.63 2.69 2.56
N TYR A 99 6.31 2.82 2.56
CA TYR A 99 5.49 2.57 3.74
C TYR A 99 5.18 1.07 3.91
N SER A 100 5.30 0.56 5.13
CA SER A 100 4.79 -0.75 5.54
C SER A 100 4.13 -0.67 6.93
N PHE A 101 3.22 -1.59 7.23
CA PHE A 101 2.74 -1.80 8.59
C PHE A 101 3.71 -2.68 9.37
N LYS A 102 3.83 -2.45 10.67
CA LYS A 102 4.60 -3.34 11.57
C LYS A 102 3.88 -4.67 11.77
N SER A 103 2.55 -4.62 11.85
CA SER A 103 1.72 -5.77 12.14
C SER A 103 1.10 -6.35 10.87
N ARG A 104 1.28 -7.65 10.69
CA ARG A 104 0.59 -8.43 9.66
C ARG A 104 -0.92 -8.24 9.74
N ALA A 105 -1.49 -8.34 10.95
CA ALA A 105 -2.93 -8.23 11.17
C ALA A 105 -3.47 -6.83 10.81
N GLU A 106 -2.69 -5.77 11.04
CA GLU A 106 -3.08 -4.42 10.62
C GLU A 106 -3.07 -4.25 9.10
N ALA A 107 -2.06 -4.80 8.42
CA ALA A 107 -2.00 -4.80 6.96
C ALA A 107 -3.18 -5.61 6.36
N GLU A 108 -3.52 -6.75 6.96
CA GLU A 108 -4.66 -7.58 6.54
C GLU A 108 -6.00 -6.89 6.73
N ARG A 109 -6.18 -6.16 7.84
CA ARG A 109 -7.37 -5.31 8.03
C ARG A 109 -7.51 -4.26 6.92
N MET A 110 -6.40 -3.68 6.46
CA MET A 110 -6.42 -2.73 5.34
C MET A 110 -6.74 -3.40 4.00
N LEU A 111 -6.28 -4.64 3.79
CA LEU A 111 -6.67 -5.47 2.63
C LEU A 111 -8.19 -5.65 2.59
N GLY A 112 -8.80 -6.02 3.72
CA GLY A 112 -10.24 -6.26 3.84
C GLY A 112 -11.11 -4.99 3.67
N GLN A 113 -10.64 -3.83 4.16
CA GLN A 113 -11.39 -2.57 4.06
C GLN A 113 -11.39 -1.96 2.65
N ARG A 114 -10.39 -2.27 1.82
CA ARG A 114 -10.31 -1.73 0.43
C ARG A 114 -11.19 -2.43 -0.59
N ILE A 115 -11.89 -3.48 -0.18
CA ILE A 115 -12.75 -4.31 -1.04
C ILE A 115 -13.97 -3.56 -1.59
N GLY A 116 -14.40 -2.43 -1.00
CA GLY A 116 -15.62 -1.71 -1.42
C GLY A 116 -15.42 -0.32 -2.04
N TYR A 117 -14.33 0.39 -1.73
CA TYR A 117 -14.28 1.85 -1.94
C TYR A 117 -13.63 2.28 -3.26
N TYR A 118 -12.70 1.49 -3.79
CA TYR A 118 -11.83 1.91 -4.91
C TYR A 118 -11.96 1.07 -6.19
N GLY A 119 -12.84 0.07 -6.23
CA GLY A 119 -13.09 -0.76 -7.41
C GLY A 119 -11.91 -1.61 -7.89
N THR A 120 -10.74 -1.48 -7.26
CA THR A 120 -9.55 -2.30 -7.50
C THR A 120 -9.16 -2.99 -6.20
N ARG A 121 -9.27 -4.31 -6.16
CA ARG A 121 -8.74 -5.09 -5.06
C ARG A 121 -7.21 -5.17 -5.19
N PRO A 122 -6.43 -4.93 -4.11
CA PRO A 122 -5.05 -5.38 -4.05
C PRO A 122 -5.00 -6.87 -4.41
N THR A 123 -4.02 -7.25 -5.21
CA THR A 123 -3.86 -8.64 -5.68
C THR A 123 -2.81 -9.39 -4.88
N ALA A 124 -1.96 -8.67 -4.13
CA ALA A 124 -0.92 -9.24 -3.31
C ALA A 124 -0.90 -8.65 -1.90
N PHE A 125 -0.65 -9.53 -0.93
CA PHE A 125 -0.13 -9.20 0.38
C PHE A 125 1.39 -9.41 0.37
N LEU A 126 2.14 -8.43 0.88
CA LEU A 126 3.59 -8.40 0.81
C LEU A 126 4.18 -8.50 2.21
N THR A 127 5.20 -9.34 2.34
CA THR A 127 6.19 -9.26 3.42
C THR A 127 7.44 -8.60 2.86
N VAL A 128 7.92 -7.56 3.53
CA VAL A 128 9.04 -6.75 3.07
C VAL A 128 10.09 -6.61 4.16
N GLU A 129 11.35 -6.56 3.75
CA GLU A 129 12.48 -6.12 4.55
C GLU A 129 12.75 -4.65 4.22
N LEU A 130 13.01 -3.84 5.24
CA LEU A 130 13.23 -2.40 5.12
C LEU A 130 14.58 -2.03 5.72
N ASP A 131 15.36 -1.24 4.98
CA ASP A 131 16.71 -0.83 5.37
C ASP A 131 17.05 0.59 4.85
N GLY A 132 18.30 1.01 5.12
CA GLY A 132 18.74 2.39 4.94
C GLY A 132 18.16 3.29 6.03
N SER A 133 17.79 4.51 5.66
CA SER A 133 17.09 5.41 6.60
C SER A 133 15.66 4.92 6.84
N VAL A 134 15.30 4.61 8.10
CA VAL A 134 13.97 4.14 8.49
C VAL A 134 13.33 5.11 9.49
N LEU A 135 12.13 5.60 9.16
CA LEU A 135 11.27 6.35 10.06
C LEU A 135 10.19 5.43 10.62
N GLU A 136 10.19 5.29 11.94
CA GLU A 136 9.16 4.56 12.66
C GLU A 136 7.97 5.47 13.01
N TYR A 137 6.76 4.95 12.79
CA TYR A 137 5.49 5.56 13.18
C TYR A 137 4.69 4.59 14.06
N GLU A 138 3.61 5.08 14.67
CA GLU A 138 2.73 4.28 15.52
C GLU A 138 2.31 2.95 14.87
N ARG A 139 1.93 2.98 13.58
CA ARG A 139 1.34 1.83 12.87
C ARG A 139 2.27 1.18 11.84
N GLY A 140 3.47 1.70 11.65
CA GLY A 140 4.26 1.33 10.48
C GLY A 140 5.65 1.95 10.44
N TYR A 141 6.31 1.71 9.32
CA TYR A 141 7.60 2.25 8.97
C TYR A 141 7.51 3.01 7.65
N ARG A 142 8.40 3.97 7.43
CA ARG A 142 8.77 4.45 6.09
C ARG A 142 10.27 4.30 5.92
N ALA A 143 10.70 3.62 4.88
CA ALA A 143 12.12 3.37 4.64
C ALA A 143 12.60 3.94 3.31
N GLU A 144 13.91 4.16 3.26
CA GLU A 144 14.66 4.53 2.06
C GLU A 144 14.67 3.37 1.07
N ARG A 145 14.95 2.16 1.55
CA ARG A 145 15.07 0.96 0.73
C ARG A 145 14.08 -0.11 1.18
N GLN A 146 13.73 -0.98 0.26
CA GLN A 146 12.92 -2.15 0.54
C GLN A 146 13.45 -3.35 -0.25
N ASN A 147 13.20 -4.54 0.28
CA ASN A 147 13.28 -5.81 -0.43
C ASN A 147 12.00 -6.62 -0.18
N VAL A 148 11.25 -6.98 -1.22
CA VAL A 148 10.05 -7.81 -1.07
C VAL A 148 10.45 -9.29 -1.03
N VAL A 149 10.45 -9.86 0.18
CA VAL A 149 10.82 -11.26 0.40
C VAL A 149 9.67 -12.24 0.23
N GLY A 150 8.42 -11.77 0.32
CA GLY A 150 7.23 -12.62 0.19
C GLY A 150 6.06 -11.92 -0.47
N VAL A 151 5.43 -12.62 -1.41
CA VAL A 151 4.26 -12.18 -2.16
C VAL A 151 3.17 -13.25 -2.04
N GLU A 152 2.11 -12.93 -1.32
CA GLU A 152 0.95 -13.81 -1.14
C GLU A 152 -0.19 -13.34 -2.04
N ILE A 153 -0.56 -14.17 -3.03
CA ILE A 153 -1.67 -13.92 -3.95
C ILE A 153 -2.92 -14.63 -3.45
N LEU A 154 -4.07 -13.96 -3.53
CA LEU A 154 -5.35 -14.56 -3.17
C LEU A 154 -5.66 -15.75 -4.09
N ASP A 155 -6.10 -16.87 -3.50
CA ASP A 155 -6.47 -18.11 -4.21
C ASP A 155 -7.88 -18.08 -4.81
N GLY A 156 -8.65 -17.00 -4.58
CA GLY A 156 -9.95 -16.76 -5.20
C GLY A 156 -9.86 -16.04 -6.55
N CYS A 157 -10.78 -16.36 -7.46
CA CYS A 157 -10.91 -15.65 -8.72
C CYS A 157 -11.44 -14.22 -8.48
N ASP A 158 -10.60 -13.21 -8.76
CA ASP A 158 -10.94 -11.79 -8.54
C ASP A 158 -12.20 -11.35 -9.30
N LEU A 159 -12.47 -11.97 -10.46
CA LEU A 159 -13.65 -11.67 -11.27
C LEU A 159 -14.92 -12.33 -10.74
N CYS A 160 -14.88 -13.59 -10.30
CA CYS A 160 -16.03 -14.25 -9.66
C CYS A 160 -16.45 -13.51 -8.38
N GLU A 161 -15.46 -13.14 -7.55
CA GLU A 161 -15.76 -12.51 -6.27
C GLU A 161 -16.40 -11.12 -6.40
N ARG A 162 -16.17 -10.39 -7.50
CA ARG A 162 -16.88 -9.12 -7.80
C ARG A 162 -18.39 -9.31 -7.93
N PHE A 163 -18.83 -10.51 -8.30
CA PHE A 163 -20.23 -10.88 -8.40
C PHE A 163 -20.72 -11.66 -7.17
N GLY A 164 -19.94 -11.71 -6.09
CA GLY A 164 -20.27 -12.44 -4.88
C GLY A 164 -20.19 -13.96 -5.02
N VAL A 165 -19.52 -14.46 -6.08
CA VAL A 165 -19.33 -15.89 -6.31
C VAL A 165 -17.95 -16.29 -5.79
N SER A 166 -17.90 -17.24 -4.86
CA SER A 166 -16.65 -17.85 -4.40
C SER A 166 -16.23 -18.93 -5.38
N ARG A 167 -15.07 -18.78 -5.98
CA ARG A 167 -14.47 -19.79 -6.86
C ARG A 167 -12.96 -19.65 -6.85
N ASP A 168 -12.28 -20.77 -6.77
CA ASP A 168 -10.82 -20.80 -6.76
C ASP A 168 -10.25 -20.32 -8.10
N ALA A 169 -9.17 -19.56 -8.03
CA ALA A 169 -8.33 -19.24 -9.16
C ALA A 169 -7.53 -20.48 -9.57
N THR A 170 -7.46 -20.73 -10.86
CA THR A 170 -6.69 -21.82 -11.45
C THR A 170 -5.36 -21.31 -12.03
N THR A 171 -5.26 -20.00 -12.28
CA THR A 171 -4.08 -19.36 -12.87
C THR A 171 -3.99 -17.88 -12.48
N LEU A 172 -2.83 -17.29 -12.75
CA LEU A 172 -2.64 -15.84 -12.77
C LEU A 172 -2.73 -15.38 -14.22
N ALA A 173 -3.46 -14.31 -14.48
CA ALA A 173 -3.55 -13.70 -15.80
C ALA A 173 -3.15 -12.23 -15.73
N ALA A 174 -2.38 -11.77 -16.72
CA ALA A 174 -2.14 -10.36 -16.97
C ALA A 174 -2.83 -9.95 -18.27
N SER A 175 -3.61 -8.87 -18.27
CA SER A 175 -4.34 -8.42 -19.46
C SER A 175 -4.67 -6.93 -19.38
N GLU A 176 -4.79 -6.29 -20.54
CA GLU A 176 -5.29 -4.92 -20.67
C GLU A 176 -6.70 -4.76 -20.11
N THR A 177 -7.51 -5.82 -20.19
CA THR A 177 -8.89 -5.81 -19.69
C THR A 177 -8.96 -5.58 -18.18
N PHE A 178 -7.86 -5.84 -17.47
CA PHE A 178 -7.73 -5.59 -16.03
C PHE A 178 -7.27 -4.17 -15.68
N ILE A 179 -6.86 -3.37 -16.67
CA ILE A 179 -6.52 -1.97 -16.46
C ILE A 179 -7.80 -1.23 -16.03
N PRO A 180 -7.81 -0.61 -14.83
CA PRO A 180 -8.98 0.12 -14.37
C PRO A 180 -9.30 1.22 -15.37
N ARG A 181 -10.49 1.18 -15.98
CA ARG A 181 -10.94 2.28 -16.83
C ARG A 181 -10.99 3.55 -15.99
N ARG A 182 -10.32 4.62 -16.44
CA ARG A 182 -10.41 5.94 -15.81
C ARG A 182 -11.88 6.34 -15.75
N PHE A 183 -12.47 6.36 -14.56
CA PHE A 183 -13.75 7.01 -14.37
C PHE A 183 -13.51 8.51 -14.57
N SER A 184 -14.22 9.13 -15.49
CA SER A 184 -14.12 10.57 -15.83
C SER A 184 -14.71 11.50 -14.75
N GLY A 185 -14.86 11.02 -13.51
CA GLY A 185 -15.36 11.79 -12.36
C GLY A 185 -14.24 12.17 -11.39
N MET A 186 -14.43 13.28 -10.67
CA MET A 186 -13.52 13.71 -9.61
C MET A 186 -13.31 12.59 -8.56
N GLY A 187 -12.05 12.22 -8.32
CA GLY A 187 -11.62 11.79 -6.99
C GLY A 187 -11.42 10.30 -6.73
N ARG A 188 -11.26 9.43 -7.73
CA ARG A 188 -10.79 8.05 -7.46
C ARG A 188 -9.29 7.93 -7.74
N PRO A 189 -8.44 7.70 -6.72
CA PRO A 189 -7.05 7.33 -6.96
C PRO A 189 -7.07 6.02 -7.75
N THR A 190 -6.77 6.12 -9.04
CA THR A 190 -6.52 4.94 -9.86
C THR A 190 -5.10 4.53 -9.57
N VAL A 191 -4.89 3.24 -9.30
CA VAL A 191 -3.53 2.71 -9.28
C VAL A 191 -2.94 2.97 -10.66
N HIS A 192 -1.82 3.69 -10.68
CA HIS A 192 -1.15 4.02 -11.92
C HIS A 192 -0.51 2.75 -12.46
N VAL A 193 -1.02 2.26 -13.58
CA VAL A 193 -0.37 1.23 -14.39
C VAL A 193 0.54 1.96 -15.37
N PRO A 194 1.87 1.82 -15.28
CA PRO A 194 2.78 2.44 -16.24
C PRO A 194 2.53 1.91 -17.65
N ASP A 195 2.84 2.73 -18.66
CA ASP A 195 2.79 2.30 -20.05
C ASP A 195 3.67 1.06 -20.26
N GLY A 196 3.16 0.10 -21.02
CA GLY A 196 3.87 -1.16 -21.26
C GLY A 196 3.69 -2.23 -20.18
N TYR A 197 2.95 -1.97 -19.11
CA TYR A 197 2.65 -2.95 -18.06
C TYR A 197 1.18 -3.36 -18.04
N LEU A 198 0.93 -4.60 -17.59
CA LEU A 198 -0.37 -5.24 -17.46
C LEU A 198 -0.62 -5.63 -16.00
N PRO A 199 -1.78 -5.31 -15.41
CA PRO A 199 -2.14 -5.79 -14.08
C PRO A 199 -2.32 -7.31 -14.07
N VAL A 200 -1.79 -7.97 -13.05
CA VAL A 200 -1.97 -9.42 -12.82
C VAL A 200 -3.15 -9.66 -11.89
N ARG A 201 -4.00 -10.64 -12.22
CA ARG A 201 -5.16 -11.06 -11.42
C ARG A 201 -5.18 -12.58 -11.26
N PRO A 202 -5.54 -13.10 -10.08
CA PRO A 202 -5.92 -14.50 -9.94
C PRO A 202 -7.30 -14.74 -10.58
N VAL A 203 -7.38 -15.71 -11.49
CA VAL A 203 -8.60 -16.01 -12.26
C VAL A 203 -8.85 -17.51 -12.39
N CYS A 204 -10.12 -17.91 -12.50
CA CYS A 204 -10.51 -19.27 -12.88
C CYS A 204 -10.50 -19.44 -14.41
N ASP A 205 -10.65 -20.67 -14.88
CA ASP A 205 -10.61 -21.00 -16.32
C ASP A 205 -11.63 -20.22 -17.18
N ASP A 206 -12.81 -19.93 -16.62
CA ASP A 206 -13.87 -19.17 -17.31
C ASP A 206 -13.55 -17.66 -17.42
N HIS A 207 -12.58 -17.19 -16.64
CA HIS A 207 -12.21 -15.78 -16.50
C HIS A 207 -10.80 -15.48 -16.98
N VAL A 208 -10.13 -16.45 -17.62
CA VAL A 208 -8.90 -16.15 -18.35
C VAL A 208 -9.26 -15.29 -19.57
N PRO A 209 -8.68 -14.09 -19.70
CA PRO A 209 -8.90 -13.27 -20.88
C PRO A 209 -8.51 -14.03 -22.15
N ASN A 210 -9.38 -13.94 -23.16
CA ASN A 210 -9.17 -14.57 -24.47
C ASN A 210 -8.64 -13.57 -25.51
N ASP A 211 -7.95 -12.53 -25.04
CA ASP A 211 -7.32 -11.54 -25.91
C ASP A 211 -5.87 -11.94 -26.20
N GLU A 212 -5.36 -11.59 -27.39
CA GLU A 212 -4.00 -11.97 -27.83
C GLU A 212 -2.89 -11.33 -26.98
N THR A 213 -3.22 -10.35 -26.14
CA THR A 213 -2.28 -9.66 -25.25
C THR A 213 -2.25 -10.25 -23.85
N ALA A 214 -3.09 -11.25 -23.57
CA ALA A 214 -3.17 -11.89 -22.28
C ALA A 214 -1.97 -12.80 -22.01
N ILE A 215 -1.36 -12.66 -20.84
CA ILE A 215 -0.27 -13.50 -20.38
C ILE A 215 -0.82 -14.39 -19.26
N ARG A 216 -0.71 -15.71 -19.43
CA ARG A 216 -0.94 -16.68 -18.34
C ARG A 216 0.37 -16.89 -17.59
N LEU A 217 0.27 -16.94 -16.28
CA LEU A 217 1.40 -17.13 -15.38
C LEU A 217 1.03 -18.16 -14.31
N ASP A 218 1.99 -18.98 -13.90
CA ASP A 218 1.95 -19.65 -12.61
C ASP A 218 2.68 -18.82 -11.52
N SER A 219 2.64 -19.30 -10.28
CA SER A 219 3.29 -18.61 -9.15
C SER A 219 4.82 -18.58 -9.27
N ALA A 220 5.44 -19.60 -9.87
CA ALA A 220 6.88 -19.66 -10.02
C ALA A 220 7.36 -18.67 -11.10
N GLU A 221 6.65 -18.59 -12.22
CA GLU A 221 6.89 -17.60 -13.27
C GLU A 221 6.73 -16.18 -12.72
N LEU A 222 5.66 -15.90 -11.97
CA LEU A 222 5.50 -14.59 -11.34
C LEU A 222 6.62 -14.31 -10.33
N GLY A 223 7.03 -15.31 -9.55
CA GLY A 223 8.11 -15.17 -8.59
C GLY A 223 9.45 -14.83 -9.25
N PHE A 224 9.72 -15.42 -10.42
CA PHE A 224 10.88 -15.08 -11.23
C PHE A 224 10.81 -13.62 -11.72
N LEU A 225 9.66 -13.18 -12.25
CA LEU A 225 9.49 -11.81 -12.75
C LEU A 225 9.62 -10.74 -11.66
N LEU A 226 9.20 -11.06 -10.44
CA LEU A 226 9.27 -10.15 -9.29
C LEU A 226 10.58 -10.29 -8.50
N ASN A 227 11.41 -11.28 -8.77
CA ASN A 227 12.54 -11.65 -7.90
C ASN A 227 12.10 -11.83 -6.43
N ALA A 228 10.97 -12.51 -6.20
CA ALA A 228 10.40 -12.69 -4.88
C ALA A 228 9.68 -14.03 -4.76
N LYS A 229 9.57 -14.58 -3.54
CA LYS A 229 8.81 -15.81 -3.30
C LYS A 229 7.32 -15.53 -3.42
N VAL A 230 6.65 -16.20 -4.35
CA VAL A 230 5.19 -16.08 -4.56
C VAL A 230 4.48 -17.34 -4.05
N THR A 231 3.41 -17.15 -3.27
CA THR A 231 2.56 -18.23 -2.77
C THR A 231 1.08 -17.87 -2.88
N TRP A 232 0.23 -18.88 -3.02
CA TRP A 232 -1.21 -18.72 -2.90
C TRP A 232 -1.64 -18.61 -1.44
N ARG A 233 -2.73 -17.88 -1.20
CA ARG A 233 -3.27 -17.61 0.13
C ARG A 233 -4.79 -17.51 0.06
N SER A 234 -5.47 -18.16 1.01
CA SER A 234 -6.90 -17.96 1.16
C SER A 234 -7.26 -16.56 1.65
N PRO A 235 -8.33 -15.94 1.13
CA PRO A 235 -8.79 -14.65 1.62
C PRO A 235 -9.08 -14.75 3.12
N PRO A 236 -8.78 -13.69 3.90
CA PRO A 236 -9.12 -13.70 5.32
C PRO A 236 -10.64 -13.86 5.47
N ASP A 237 -11.06 -14.73 6.41
CA ASP A 237 -12.48 -14.97 6.70
C ASP A 237 -13.21 -13.65 6.93
N ALA A 238 -14.18 -13.34 6.07
CA ALA A 238 -15.02 -12.13 6.18
C ALA A 238 -15.86 -12.08 7.49
N LYS A 239 -15.83 -13.15 8.29
CA LYS A 239 -16.62 -13.34 9.51
C LYS A 239 -15.82 -13.26 10.81
N SER A 240 -14.50 -13.07 10.78
CA SER A 240 -13.76 -12.90 12.04
C SER A 240 -14.17 -11.58 12.71
N PRO A 241 -14.84 -11.62 13.88
CA PRO A 241 -15.22 -10.40 14.58
C PRO A 241 -13.95 -9.66 14.99
N VAL A 242 -14.00 -8.35 14.78
CA VAL A 242 -13.00 -7.39 15.28
C VAL A 242 -13.01 -7.49 16.81
N ALA A 243 -11.94 -8.04 17.38
CA ALA A 243 -11.64 -7.89 18.81
C ALA A 243 -10.96 -6.53 19.05
#